data_AF-A0A820G5S9-F1
#
_entry.id   AF-A0A820G5S9-F1
#
_cell.length_a   1.000
_cell.length_b   1.000
_cell.length_c   1.000
_cell.angle_alpha   90.00
_cell.angle_beta   90.00
_cell.angle_gamma   90.00
#
_symmetry.space_group_name_H-M   'P 1'
#
loop_
_entity.id
_entity.type
_entity.pdbx_description
1 polymer ?
#
loop_
_entity_poly.entity_id
_entity_poly.type
_entity_poly.pdbx_seq_one_letter_code
_entity_poly.pdbx_strand_id
1 'polypeptide(L)'
;TLRSEKGATRIEAVGYCFGGLYAVLAGSEQYHLADAVVGCHASLATKANYEQVNVPIAMACAQEDEHFSDAFRSEVEQIFARKPQMPSKFIVTDGTAHGFASRPNPDNSVVMKAYTQANDLIAEWAKAHL
;
A
#
# COMPACT_ATOMS: atom_id res chain seq x y z
N THR A 1 -14.58 18.33 0.52
CA THR A 1 -13.49 17.32 0.49
C THR A 1 -12.71 17.38 1.79
N LEU A 2 -11.86 16.39 2.11
CA LEU A 2 -11.03 16.43 3.33
C LEU A 2 -10.21 17.72 3.46
N ARG A 3 -9.69 18.25 2.35
CA ARG A 3 -8.95 19.52 2.35
C ARG A 3 -9.86 20.73 2.65
N SER A 4 -10.99 20.86 1.95
CA SER A 4 -11.84 22.06 2.07
C SER A 4 -12.77 22.05 3.31
N GLU A 5 -13.28 20.89 3.71
CA GLU A 5 -14.27 20.76 4.80
C GLU A 5 -13.64 20.44 6.15
N LYS A 6 -12.47 19.76 6.15
CA LYS A 6 -11.77 19.36 7.38
C LYS A 6 -10.43 20.08 7.57
N GLY A 7 -10.02 20.93 6.62
CA GLY A 7 -8.76 21.67 6.70
C GLY A 7 -7.51 20.81 6.58
N ALA A 8 -7.63 19.58 6.03
CA ALA A 8 -6.49 18.69 5.88
C ALA A 8 -5.47 19.26 4.89
N THR A 9 -4.23 19.46 5.34
CA THR A 9 -3.12 19.95 4.51
C THR A 9 -2.38 18.82 3.81
N ARG A 10 -2.35 17.63 4.41
CA ARG A 10 -1.85 16.39 3.81
C ARG A 10 -2.83 15.24 4.02
N ILE A 11 -2.88 14.31 3.07
CA ILE A 11 -3.79 13.16 3.05
C ILE A 11 -3.00 11.90 2.69
N GLU A 12 -3.11 10.86 3.51
CA GLU A 12 -2.68 9.51 3.15
C GLU A 12 -3.89 8.69 2.71
N ALA A 13 -3.77 7.98 1.59
CA ALA A 13 -4.76 7.00 1.15
C ALA A 13 -4.31 5.59 1.49
N VAL A 14 -5.09 4.90 2.32
CA VAL A 14 -4.86 3.50 2.70
C VAL A 14 -5.91 2.62 2.04
N GLY A 15 -5.46 1.59 1.32
CA GLY A 15 -6.34 0.70 0.55
C GLY A 15 -6.10 -0.78 0.87
N TYR A 16 -7.19 -1.54 1.04
CA TYR A 16 -7.15 -2.98 1.33
C TYR A 16 -7.76 -3.79 0.18
N CYS A 17 -7.11 -4.86 -0.27
CA CYS A 17 -7.60 -5.70 -1.39
C CYS A 17 -7.91 -4.79 -2.60
N PHE A 18 -9.17 -4.77 -3.06
CA PHE A 18 -9.64 -3.90 -4.13
C PHE A 18 -9.45 -2.41 -3.83
N GLY A 19 -9.55 -2.01 -2.56
CA GLY A 19 -9.20 -0.66 -2.11
C GLY A 19 -7.76 -0.27 -2.40
N GLY A 20 -6.84 -1.25 -2.51
CA GLY A 20 -5.45 -1.04 -2.87
C GLY A 20 -5.28 -0.43 -4.26
N LEU A 21 -6.09 -0.84 -5.26
CA LEU A 21 -6.14 -0.16 -6.56
C LEU A 21 -6.46 1.32 -6.40
N TYR A 22 -7.47 1.67 -5.60
CA TYR A 22 -7.87 3.06 -5.42
C TYR A 22 -6.85 3.87 -4.64
N ALA A 23 -6.13 3.27 -3.68
CA ALA A 23 -4.99 3.93 -3.04
C ALA A 23 -3.90 4.25 -4.07
N VAL A 24 -3.52 3.29 -4.91
CA VAL A 24 -2.55 3.49 -6.01
C VAL A 24 -3.02 4.60 -6.97
N LEU A 25 -4.29 4.57 -7.39
CA LEU A 25 -4.85 5.62 -8.24
C LEU A 25 -4.89 6.98 -7.56
N ALA A 26 -5.19 7.05 -6.26
CA ALA A 26 -5.22 8.31 -5.51
C ALA A 26 -3.84 8.99 -5.46
N GLY A 27 -2.76 8.22 -5.42
CA GLY A 27 -1.39 8.71 -5.49
C GLY A 27 -0.81 8.86 -6.90
N SER A 28 -1.63 8.70 -7.94
CA SER A 28 -1.17 8.83 -9.32
C SER A 28 -1.14 10.28 -9.78
N GLU A 29 -0.26 10.60 -10.73
CA GLU A 29 -0.16 11.92 -11.35
C GLU A 29 -1.49 12.37 -11.97
N GLN A 30 -2.26 11.42 -12.52
CA GLN A 30 -3.56 11.70 -13.13
C GLN A 30 -4.59 12.25 -12.14
N TYR A 31 -4.63 11.71 -10.90
CA TYR A 31 -5.68 12.06 -9.94
C TYR A 31 -5.18 12.94 -8.80
N HIS A 32 -3.97 12.69 -8.31
CA HIS A 32 -3.29 13.47 -7.27
C HIS A 32 -4.18 13.82 -6.06
N LEU A 33 -4.88 12.83 -5.54
CA LEU A 33 -5.84 12.96 -4.45
C LEU A 33 -5.20 12.75 -3.07
N ALA A 34 -4.06 12.06 -3.01
CA ALA A 34 -3.32 11.77 -1.79
C ALA A 34 -1.85 12.18 -1.93
N ASP A 35 -1.24 12.54 -0.80
CA ASP A 35 0.17 12.94 -0.66
C ASP A 35 1.07 11.76 -0.28
N ALA A 36 0.48 10.65 0.16
CA ALA A 36 1.13 9.38 0.44
C ALA A 36 0.11 8.24 0.28
N VAL A 37 0.56 7.03 -0.05
CA VAL A 37 -0.32 5.88 -0.25
C VAL A 37 0.19 4.62 0.43
N VAL A 38 -0.73 3.83 0.97
CA VAL A 38 -0.44 2.51 1.55
C VAL A 38 -1.39 1.46 0.96
N GLY A 39 -0.85 0.42 0.36
CA GLY A 39 -1.60 -0.74 -0.13
C GLY A 39 -1.44 -1.95 0.79
N CYS A 40 -2.52 -2.47 1.33
CA CYS A 40 -2.56 -3.67 2.14
C CYS A 40 -3.17 -4.82 1.34
N HIS A 41 -2.38 -5.86 1.05
CA HIS A 41 -2.72 -6.97 0.15
C HIS A 41 -3.49 -6.47 -1.08
N ALA A 42 -2.91 -5.47 -1.77
CA ALA A 42 -3.60 -4.77 -2.85
C ALA A 42 -3.92 -5.71 -4.02
N SER A 43 -5.06 -5.51 -4.66
CA SER A 43 -5.45 -6.27 -5.85
C SER A 43 -5.87 -5.36 -7.01
N LEU A 44 -5.86 -5.93 -8.22
CA LEU A 44 -6.36 -5.34 -9.47
C LEU A 44 -5.63 -4.07 -9.97
N ALA A 45 -4.63 -3.58 -9.23
CA ALA A 45 -3.70 -2.57 -9.74
C ALA A 45 -2.79 -3.18 -10.81
N THR A 46 -2.73 -2.54 -11.97
CA THR A 46 -1.85 -2.93 -13.06
C THR A 46 -0.49 -2.25 -12.94
N LYS A 47 0.51 -2.77 -13.66
CA LYS A 47 1.82 -2.12 -13.81
C LYS A 47 1.71 -0.64 -14.19
N ALA A 48 0.85 -0.32 -15.15
CA ALA A 48 0.62 1.04 -15.60
C ALA A 48 0.06 1.94 -14.49
N ASN A 49 -0.76 1.40 -13.57
CA ASN A 49 -1.22 2.18 -12.42
C ASN A 49 -0.05 2.56 -11.49
N TYR A 50 0.87 1.63 -11.20
CA TYR A 50 2.07 1.91 -10.39
C TYR A 50 3.06 2.86 -11.08
N GLU A 51 3.20 2.77 -12.41
CA GLU A 51 4.02 3.71 -13.19
C GLU A 51 3.52 5.15 -13.08
N GLN A 52 2.22 5.36 -12.87
CA GLN A 52 1.63 6.70 -12.71
C GLN A 52 1.76 7.24 -11.28
N VAL A 53 2.14 6.44 -10.28
CA VAL A 53 2.30 6.91 -8.89
C VAL A 53 3.45 7.92 -8.80
N ASN A 54 3.17 9.09 -8.24
CA ASN A 54 4.14 10.19 -8.06
C ASN A 54 4.26 10.69 -6.62
N VAL A 55 3.75 9.92 -5.65
CA VAL A 55 3.84 10.19 -4.21
C VAL A 55 4.45 8.99 -3.45
N PRO A 56 4.97 9.18 -2.23
CA PRO A 56 5.48 8.08 -1.40
C PRO A 56 4.49 6.91 -1.27
N ILE A 57 4.96 5.69 -1.52
CA ILE A 57 4.14 4.46 -1.47
C ILE A 57 4.70 3.40 -0.51
N ALA A 58 3.83 2.81 0.30
CA ALA A 58 4.14 1.60 1.05
C ALA A 58 3.19 0.46 0.71
N MET A 59 3.70 -0.77 0.72
CA MET A 59 2.92 -1.97 0.40
C MET A 59 3.13 -3.04 1.46
N ALA A 60 2.03 -3.49 2.08
CA ALA A 60 1.99 -4.67 2.93
C ALA A 60 1.52 -5.87 2.10
N CYS A 61 2.47 -6.72 1.73
CA CYS A 61 2.28 -7.84 0.81
C CYS A 61 2.16 -9.16 1.59
N ALA A 62 1.23 -10.00 1.14
CA ALA A 62 1.16 -11.39 1.58
C ALA A 62 2.24 -12.23 0.86
N GLN A 63 2.64 -13.34 1.48
CA GLN A 63 3.52 -14.32 0.83
C GLN A 63 2.79 -15.07 -0.29
N GLU A 64 1.59 -15.56 0.01
CA GLU A 64 0.73 -16.29 -0.93
C GLU A 64 -0.38 -15.37 -1.44
N ASP A 65 -0.11 -14.65 -2.54
CA ASP A 65 -1.06 -13.71 -3.14
C ASP A 65 -1.09 -13.84 -4.67
N GLU A 66 -2.22 -14.26 -5.22
CA GLU A 66 -2.41 -14.38 -6.67
C GLU A 66 -2.57 -13.02 -7.37
N HIS A 67 -3.02 -11.99 -6.64
CA HIS A 67 -3.22 -10.65 -7.17
C HIS A 67 -1.95 -9.80 -7.10
N PHE A 68 -1.08 -10.07 -6.13
CA PHE A 68 0.19 -9.38 -5.93
C PHE A 68 1.35 -10.35 -5.72
N SER A 69 1.50 -11.26 -6.69
CA SER A 69 2.52 -12.32 -6.67
C SER A 69 3.96 -11.77 -6.60
N ASP A 70 4.91 -12.61 -6.19
CA ASP A 70 6.33 -12.24 -6.14
C ASP A 70 6.87 -11.69 -7.46
N ALA A 71 6.45 -12.27 -8.58
CA ALA A 71 6.85 -11.81 -9.91
C ALA A 71 6.32 -10.39 -10.17
N PHE A 72 5.03 -10.17 -9.91
CA PHE A 72 4.42 -8.85 -10.10
C PHE A 72 4.97 -7.82 -9.11
N ARG A 73 5.15 -8.17 -7.84
CA ARG A 73 5.80 -7.31 -6.83
C ARG A 73 7.19 -6.88 -7.30
N SER A 74 7.98 -7.81 -7.83
CA SER A 74 9.33 -7.51 -8.34
C SER A 74 9.30 -6.49 -9.48
N GLU A 75 8.32 -6.56 -10.38
CA GLU A 75 8.13 -5.55 -11.43
C GLU A 75 7.78 -4.18 -10.84
N VAL A 76 6.92 -4.17 -9.81
CA VAL A 76 6.50 -2.95 -9.11
C VAL A 76 7.67 -2.32 -8.34
N GLU A 77 8.46 -3.11 -7.62
CA GLU A 77 9.69 -2.67 -6.96
C GLU A 77 10.67 -2.05 -7.97
N GLN A 78 10.82 -2.65 -9.16
CA GLN A 78 11.66 -2.09 -10.23
C GLN A 78 11.12 -0.77 -10.81
N ILE A 79 9.81 -0.52 -10.80
CA ILE A 79 9.26 0.79 -11.18
C ILE A 79 9.75 1.84 -10.20
N PHE A 80 9.65 1.54 -8.89
CA PHE A 80 10.02 2.49 -7.85
C PHE A 80 11.53 2.65 -7.68
N ALA A 81 12.32 1.61 -7.96
CA ALA A 81 13.78 1.70 -8.03
C ALA A 81 14.26 2.70 -9.11
N ARG A 82 13.48 2.92 -10.18
CA ARG A 82 13.75 3.94 -11.22
C ARG A 82 13.31 5.35 -10.83
N LYS A 83 12.65 5.50 -9.67
CA LYS A 83 12.18 6.76 -9.10
C LYS A 83 12.82 7.00 -7.72
N PRO A 84 14.16 7.08 -7.61
CA PRO A 84 14.87 7.10 -6.33
C PRO A 84 14.50 8.29 -5.42
N GLN A 85 13.98 9.37 -5.99
CA GLN A 85 13.48 10.54 -5.26
C GLN A 85 12.13 10.28 -4.55
N MET A 86 11.45 9.18 -4.87
CA MET A 86 10.14 8.84 -4.33
C MET A 86 10.29 7.67 -3.35
N PRO A 87 10.13 7.92 -2.04
CA PRO A 87 10.20 6.87 -1.03
C PRO A 87 9.23 5.72 -1.36
N SER A 88 9.75 4.50 -1.32
CA SER A 88 8.94 3.30 -1.44
C SER A 88 9.36 2.26 -0.40
N LYS A 89 8.38 1.53 0.16
CA LYS A 89 8.62 0.46 1.14
C LYS A 89 7.72 -0.74 0.85
N PHE A 90 8.29 -1.92 0.73
CA PHE A 90 7.57 -3.17 0.56
C PHE A 90 7.87 -4.06 1.76
N ILE A 91 6.84 -4.52 2.45
CA ILE A 91 6.97 -5.55 3.48
C ILE A 91 6.26 -6.80 2.99
N VAL A 92 6.95 -7.93 3.04
CA VAL A 92 6.39 -9.25 2.73
C VAL A 92 6.34 -10.01 4.04
N THR A 93 5.19 -10.59 4.37
CA THR A 93 5.05 -11.33 5.63
C THR A 93 4.83 -12.81 5.38
N ASP A 94 5.74 -13.64 5.85
CA ASP A 94 5.69 -15.09 5.68
C ASP A 94 4.45 -15.71 6.38
N GLY A 95 3.93 -16.79 5.82
CA GLY A 95 2.77 -17.51 6.35
C GLY A 95 1.45 -16.75 6.22
N THR A 96 1.39 -15.76 5.33
CA THR A 96 0.18 -14.98 5.08
C THR A 96 -0.34 -15.16 3.66
N ALA A 97 -1.67 -15.11 3.54
CA ALA A 97 -2.37 -15.12 2.28
C ALA A 97 -3.12 -13.79 2.08
N HIS A 98 -3.70 -13.62 0.89
CA HIS A 98 -4.53 -12.47 0.58
C HIS A 98 -5.58 -12.18 1.67
N GLY A 99 -5.72 -10.91 2.07
CA GLY A 99 -6.67 -10.49 3.10
C GLY A 99 -6.12 -10.42 4.54
N PHE A 100 -4.88 -10.85 4.78
CA PHE A 100 -4.28 -10.94 6.13
C PHE A 100 -4.37 -9.64 6.96
N ALA A 101 -4.34 -8.48 6.30
CA ALA A 101 -4.30 -7.16 6.95
C ALA A 101 -5.69 -6.59 7.28
N SER A 102 -6.78 -7.27 6.96
CA SER A 102 -8.14 -6.73 7.13
C SER A 102 -8.90 -7.35 8.32
N ARG A 103 -8.99 -8.68 8.36
CA ARG A 103 -9.71 -9.46 9.39
C ARG A 103 -8.89 -10.71 9.71
N PRO A 104 -7.85 -10.58 10.55
CA PRO A 104 -7.00 -11.71 10.87
C PRO A 104 -7.77 -12.76 11.68
N ASN A 105 -7.40 -14.03 11.53
CA ASN A 105 -7.82 -15.06 12.47
C ASN A 105 -7.09 -14.84 13.80
N PRO A 106 -7.79 -14.53 14.92
CA PRO A 106 -7.15 -14.24 16.20
C PRO A 106 -6.38 -15.44 16.78
N ASP A 107 -6.76 -16.67 16.42
CA ASP A 107 -6.10 -17.89 16.88
C ASP A 107 -4.81 -18.20 16.10
N ASN A 108 -4.57 -17.50 15.00
CA ASN A 108 -3.35 -17.62 14.22
C ASN A 108 -2.37 -16.49 14.58
N SER A 109 -1.40 -16.80 15.45
CA SER A 109 -0.41 -15.83 15.91
C SER A 109 0.45 -15.24 14.78
N VAL A 110 0.70 -16.01 13.71
CA VAL A 110 1.48 -15.54 12.55
C VAL A 110 0.69 -14.44 11.82
N VAL A 111 -0.58 -14.71 11.51
CA VAL A 111 -1.46 -13.74 10.84
C VAL A 111 -1.74 -12.52 11.72
N MET A 112 -1.89 -12.70 13.03
CA MET A 112 -2.05 -11.57 13.97
C MET A 112 -0.82 -10.66 14.02
N LYS A 113 0.39 -11.25 14.01
CA LYS A 113 1.62 -10.47 13.92
C LYS A 113 1.71 -9.71 12.60
N ALA A 114 1.40 -10.37 11.49
CA ALA A 114 1.39 -9.75 10.17
C ALA A 114 0.39 -8.60 10.06
N TYR A 115 -0.83 -8.80 10.59
CA TYR A 115 -1.85 -7.76 10.71
C TYR A 115 -1.33 -6.55 11.49
N THR A 116 -0.66 -6.79 12.62
CA THR A 116 -0.05 -5.71 13.42
C THR A 116 1.03 -4.97 12.63
N GLN A 117 1.91 -5.70 11.94
CA GLN A 117 2.96 -5.10 11.09
C GLN A 117 2.39 -4.25 9.94
N ALA A 118 1.26 -4.65 9.35
CA ALA A 118 0.59 -3.85 8.33
C ALA A 118 0.01 -2.54 8.92
N ASN A 119 -0.56 -2.59 10.13
CA ASN A 119 -1.05 -1.40 10.84
C ASN A 119 0.09 -0.47 11.26
N ASP A 120 1.19 -1.03 11.74
CA ASP A 120 2.38 -0.26 12.09
C ASP A 120 2.95 0.42 10.85
N LEU A 121 3.00 -0.27 9.70
CA LEU A 121 3.42 0.31 8.43
C LEU A 121 2.58 1.53 8.06
N ILE A 122 1.25 1.46 8.19
CA ILE A 122 0.35 2.59 7.90
C ILE A 122 0.71 3.77 8.81
N ALA A 123 0.80 3.55 10.12
CA ALA A 123 1.11 4.61 11.07
C ALA A 123 2.52 5.21 10.87
N GLU A 124 3.51 4.38 10.54
CA GLU A 124 4.86 4.81 10.21
C GLU A 124 4.90 5.66 8.95
N TRP A 125 4.19 5.24 7.90
CA TRP A 125 4.13 5.94 6.62
C TRP A 125 3.50 7.32 6.78
N ALA A 126 2.39 7.39 7.52
CA ALA A 126 1.73 8.64 7.84
C ALA A 126 2.66 9.57 8.63
N LYS A 127 3.39 9.08 9.64
CA LYS A 127 4.35 9.89 10.42
C LYS A 127 5.50 10.43 9.57
N ALA A 128 5.94 9.68 8.56
CA ALA A 128 7.07 10.07 7.71
C ALA A 128 6.66 11.06 6.60
N HIS A 129 5.41 10.99 6.13
CA HIS A 129 4.99 11.68 4.90
C HIS A 129 3.80 12.64 5.06
N LEU A 130 3.08 12.61 6.19
CA LEU A 130 2.05 13.60 6.59
C LEU A 130 2.52 14.53 7.70
#